data_AF-A0A8J1VTZ3-F1
#
_entry.id   AF-A0A8J1VTZ3-F1
#
_cell.length_a   1.000
_cell.length_b   1.000
_cell.length_c   1.000
_cell.angle_alpha   90.00
_cell.angle_beta   90.00
_cell.angle_gamma   90.00
#
_symmetry.space_group_name_H-M   'P 1'
#
loop_
_entity.id
_entity.type
_entity.pdbx_description
1 polymer ?
#
loop_
_entity_poly.entity_id
_entity_poly.type
_entity_poly.pdbx_seq_one_letter_code
_entity_poly.pdbx_strand_id
1 'polypeptide(L)'
;MSAAKLHPEIMYAERCSATDAEKNLIYLTINAPDIVGEAHLDIKPTEISFSAKTGDPSKGVPEKNYAFDLKFYDEIIPEETKRVQTTRAVILVLRKKTPKSEYWPRLTKEKPNRNWVKTDFSKWVDEDEQEGAAPDLPDMDGMGGMGGMGGMPGMEGMGGMGGMGGMGGMGGMGGAGGMDFAKMMEQMGGAGGMGGMGGAGGAGGAPNFDDSEDEEMPGEEEEEGESKGKGKAKADLEDVEHGMAPLLEIKGLTLRRDDGTGSAIINNLDLTVEEGEVVIIKGESGSGKTTLLKCIAELSVYQSGEIVLHGKPASAYGVPTYRTLVQYVPQRPSLLPGTPLDFLAVLRTFSARTSRRDPGQTDPMELASDWGVDRRLWMREWATLSGGEGQRLALAIALGIGGAEVVLLDEPTSALDEVTMRKVERSVVGMLPPVRTRSASHEDIAVERTGTGPKALIWITHEAAQAKRVGTRTIDITTRL
;
A
#
# COMPACT_ATOMS: atom_id res chain seq x y z
N MET A 1 -46.36 17.00 -0.20
CA MET A 1 -45.34 16.74 0.83
C MET A 1 -43.99 16.84 0.17
N SER A 2 -43.15 17.80 0.55
CA SER A 2 -41.82 17.99 -0.06
C SER A 2 -40.96 16.75 0.22
N ALA A 3 -40.48 16.06 -0.82
CA ALA A 3 -39.51 15.00 -0.67
C ALA A 3 -38.29 15.52 0.13
N ALA A 4 -37.83 14.77 1.13
CA ALA A 4 -36.66 15.14 1.92
C ALA A 4 -35.45 15.26 0.99
N LYS A 5 -34.82 16.44 0.96
CA LYS A 5 -33.60 16.68 0.17
C LYS A 5 -32.46 15.89 0.80
N LEU A 6 -31.83 15.00 0.04
CA LEU A 6 -30.67 14.23 0.47
C LEU A 6 -29.40 15.00 0.13
N HIS A 7 -28.35 14.82 0.94
CA HIS A 7 -27.04 15.37 0.65
C HIS A 7 -26.21 14.34 -0.13
N PRO A 8 -25.61 14.72 -1.28
CA PRO A 8 -24.70 13.84 -2.00
C PRO A 8 -23.38 13.73 -1.23
N GLU A 9 -22.60 12.69 -1.51
CA GLU A 9 -21.21 12.65 -1.06
C GLU A 9 -20.38 13.54 -1.99
N ILE A 10 -19.63 14.46 -1.41
CA ILE A 10 -18.75 15.38 -2.13
C ILE A 10 -17.32 15.03 -1.76
N MET A 11 -16.48 14.87 -2.77
CA MET A 11 -15.05 14.67 -2.61
C MET A 11 -14.29 15.83 -3.24
N TYR A 12 -13.25 16.35 -2.60
CA TYR A 12 -12.45 17.44 -3.16
C TYR A 12 -10.94 17.23 -2.99
N ALA A 13 -10.17 17.68 -3.98
CA ALA A 13 -8.71 17.76 -3.91
C ALA A 13 -8.25 19.14 -4.37
N GLU A 14 -7.11 19.59 -3.86
CA GLU A 14 -6.55 20.89 -4.21
C GLU A 14 -5.17 20.74 -4.86
N ARG A 15 -4.87 21.66 -5.76
CA ARG A 15 -3.53 21.92 -6.27
C ARG A 15 -3.19 23.39 -6.00
N CYS A 16 -1.96 23.62 -5.57
CA CYS A 16 -1.44 24.95 -5.26
C CYS A 16 -0.09 25.11 -5.94
N SER A 17 0.19 26.31 -6.43
CA SER A 17 1.50 26.66 -6.96
C SER A 17 1.77 28.13 -6.69
N ALA A 18 2.95 28.44 -6.15
CA ALA A 18 3.37 29.82 -5.93
C ALA A 18 3.71 30.55 -7.23
N THR A 19 4.10 29.81 -8.27
CA THR A 19 4.69 30.34 -9.49
C THR A 19 3.74 30.30 -10.69
N ASP A 20 2.76 29.38 -10.68
CA ASP A 20 1.83 29.18 -11.79
C ASP A 20 0.36 29.32 -11.34
N ALA A 21 -0.27 30.42 -11.74
CA ALA A 21 -1.68 30.67 -11.45
C ALA A 21 -2.61 29.61 -12.08
N GLU A 22 -2.22 28.97 -13.18
CA GLU A 22 -3.04 27.97 -13.87
C GLU A 22 -3.11 26.64 -13.12
N LYS A 23 -2.14 26.37 -12.24
CA LYS A 23 -2.06 25.15 -11.44
C LYS A 23 -2.79 25.26 -10.09
N ASN A 24 -3.36 26.42 -9.77
CA ASN A 24 -4.13 26.64 -8.55
C ASN A 24 -5.59 26.18 -8.72
N LEU A 25 -5.79 24.86 -8.66
CA LEU A 25 -7.07 24.22 -8.98
C LEU A 25 -7.72 23.55 -7.77
N ILE A 26 -9.04 23.41 -7.82
CA ILE A 26 -9.84 22.60 -6.90
C ILE A 26 -10.61 21.59 -7.75
N TYR A 27 -10.33 20.31 -7.55
CA TYR A 27 -11.12 19.22 -8.12
C TYR A 27 -12.27 18.93 -7.17
N LEU A 28 -13.50 18.99 -7.66
CA LEU A 28 -14.71 18.70 -6.88
C LEU A 28 -15.51 17.60 -7.57
N THR A 29 -15.70 16.47 -6.90
CA THR A 29 -16.53 15.36 -7.37
C THR A 29 -17.78 15.26 -6.51
N ILE A 30 -18.95 15.42 -7.12
CA ILE A 30 -20.26 15.32 -6.48
C ILE A 30 -20.84 13.95 -6.86
N ASN A 31 -20.83 13.00 -5.93
CA ASN A 31 -21.36 11.66 -6.13
C ASN A 31 -22.88 11.64 -5.98
N ALA A 32 -23.57 11.43 -7.08
CA ALA A 32 -25.02 11.28 -7.15
C ALA A 32 -25.34 10.16 -8.16
N PRO A 33 -25.65 8.94 -7.70
CA PRO A 33 -25.92 7.82 -8.59
C PRO A 33 -27.23 8.02 -9.36
N ASP A 34 -27.27 7.57 -10.60
CA ASP A 34 -28.45 7.54 -11.47
C ASP A 34 -29.07 8.93 -11.75
N ILE A 35 -28.24 9.94 -12.05
CA ILE A 35 -28.73 11.29 -12.42
C ILE A 35 -29.61 11.22 -13.66
N VAL A 36 -30.81 11.79 -13.56
CA VAL A 36 -31.76 11.92 -14.66
C VAL A 36 -31.72 13.34 -15.21
N GLY A 37 -31.36 13.46 -16.48
CA GLY A 37 -31.25 14.77 -17.16
C GLY A 37 -29.99 15.54 -16.73
N GLU A 38 -29.99 16.86 -16.90
CA GLU A 38 -28.89 17.73 -16.48
C GLU A 38 -29.03 18.14 -15.02
N ALA A 39 -27.94 18.08 -14.26
CA ALA A 39 -27.89 18.61 -12.91
C ALA A 39 -27.83 20.14 -12.94
N HIS A 40 -28.63 20.79 -12.10
CA HIS A 40 -28.59 22.23 -11.96
C HIS A 40 -27.44 22.63 -11.04
N LEU A 41 -26.56 23.48 -11.56
CA LEU A 41 -25.37 23.96 -10.88
C LEU A 41 -25.26 25.48 -11.03
N ASP A 42 -25.29 26.19 -9.91
CA ASP A 42 -25.05 27.64 -9.84
C ASP A 42 -23.72 27.89 -9.12
N ILE A 43 -22.76 28.49 -9.82
CA ILE A 43 -21.40 28.73 -9.31
C ILE A 43 -21.16 30.24 -9.26
N LYS A 44 -20.84 30.72 -8.07
CA LYS A 44 -20.45 32.11 -7.80
C LYS A 44 -19.02 32.13 -7.23
N PRO A 45 -18.35 33.29 -7.20
CA PRO A 45 -16.97 33.37 -6.73
C PRO A 45 -16.75 32.80 -5.32
N THR A 46 -17.75 32.84 -4.44
CA THR A 46 -17.64 32.42 -3.04
C THR A 46 -18.57 31.27 -2.66
N GLU A 47 -19.42 30.80 -3.57
CA GLU A 47 -20.41 29.76 -3.26
C GLU A 47 -20.78 28.91 -4.48
N ILE A 48 -21.26 27.70 -4.20
CA ILE A 48 -21.77 26.76 -5.18
C ILE A 48 -23.07 26.14 -4.66
N SER A 49 -24.07 26.12 -5.52
CA SER A 49 -25.37 25.52 -5.27
C SER A 49 -25.63 24.43 -6.30
N PHE A 50 -26.06 23.27 -5.82
CA PHE A 50 -26.30 22.08 -6.65
C PHE A 50 -27.68 21.51 -6.38
N SER A 51 -28.37 21.09 -7.44
CA SER A 51 -29.54 20.22 -7.32
C SER A 51 -29.65 19.25 -8.48
N ALA A 52 -29.94 17.99 -8.18
CA ALA A 52 -30.14 16.94 -9.18
C ALA A 52 -31.25 15.97 -8.77
N LYS A 53 -31.98 15.50 -9.78
CA LYS A 53 -32.92 14.38 -9.64
C LYS A 53 -32.18 13.09 -10.02
N THR A 54 -32.40 12.05 -9.24
CA THR A 54 -31.77 10.74 -9.41
C THR A 54 -32.80 9.64 -9.34
N GLY A 55 -32.54 8.50 -9.98
CA GLY A 55 -33.38 7.31 -9.96
C GLY A 55 -34.08 7.04 -11.29
N ASP A 56 -34.37 5.78 -11.56
CA ASP A 56 -34.98 5.32 -12.80
C ASP A 56 -36.12 4.35 -12.45
N PRO A 57 -37.38 4.83 -12.39
CA PRO A 57 -38.53 3.99 -12.08
C PRO A 57 -38.69 2.79 -13.03
N SER A 58 -38.21 2.90 -14.28
CA SER A 58 -38.28 1.82 -15.26
C SER A 58 -37.36 0.64 -14.93
N LYS A 59 -36.33 0.87 -14.11
CA LYS A 59 -35.38 -0.15 -13.61
C LYS A 59 -35.58 -0.49 -12.13
N GLY A 60 -36.68 -0.02 -11.53
CA GLY A 60 -36.97 -0.25 -10.11
C GLY A 60 -36.09 0.55 -9.14
N VAL A 61 -35.39 1.60 -9.62
CA VAL A 61 -34.55 2.45 -8.77
C VAL A 61 -35.40 3.62 -8.25
N PRO A 62 -35.49 3.83 -6.92
CA PRO A 62 -36.35 4.86 -6.34
C PRO A 62 -35.84 6.27 -6.65
N GLU A 63 -36.76 7.18 -6.98
CA GLU A 63 -36.42 8.60 -7.22
C GLU A 63 -35.95 9.29 -5.94
N LYS A 64 -34.83 10.00 -6.04
CA LYS A 64 -34.22 10.79 -4.97
C LYS A 64 -33.83 12.17 -5.49
N ASN A 65 -33.94 13.17 -4.64
CA ASN A 65 -33.53 14.54 -4.94
C ASN A 65 -32.32 14.90 -4.09
N TYR A 66 -31.18 15.13 -4.74
CA TYR A 66 -29.97 15.61 -4.09
C TYR A 66 -29.87 17.12 -4.23
N ALA A 67 -29.55 17.81 -3.14
CA ALA A 67 -29.28 19.24 -3.18
C ALA A 67 -28.31 19.67 -2.08
N PHE A 68 -27.50 20.68 -2.38
CA PHE A 68 -26.68 21.34 -1.38
C PHE A 68 -26.30 22.77 -1.77
N ASP A 69 -25.96 23.55 -0.75
CA ASP A 69 -25.37 24.88 -0.86
C ASP A 69 -24.07 24.90 -0.04
N LEU A 70 -22.98 25.32 -0.68
CA LEU A 70 -21.64 25.30 -0.11
C LEU A 70 -20.94 26.64 -0.36
N LYS A 71 -20.41 27.24 0.71
CA LYS A 71 -19.61 28.47 0.64
C LYS A 71 -18.13 28.11 0.68
N PHE A 72 -17.38 28.53 -0.32
CA PHE A 72 -15.95 28.28 -0.43
C PHE A 72 -15.16 29.02 0.67
N TYR A 73 -13.95 28.52 0.95
CA TYR A 73 -13.05 29.14 1.93
C TYR A 73 -12.55 30.52 1.47
N ASP A 74 -12.18 30.63 0.19
CA ASP A 74 -11.78 31.87 -0.49
C ASP A 74 -12.40 31.93 -1.89
N GLU A 75 -12.10 32.98 -2.66
CA GLU A 75 -12.69 33.20 -3.98
C GLU A 75 -12.14 32.26 -5.06
N ILE A 76 -13.03 31.78 -5.93
CA ILE A 76 -12.73 31.11 -7.20
C ILE A 76 -13.05 32.01 -8.40
N ILE A 77 -12.63 31.60 -9.60
CA ILE A 77 -12.99 32.22 -10.88
C ILE A 77 -14.08 31.36 -11.54
N PRO A 78 -15.38 31.72 -11.46
CA PRO A 78 -16.46 30.86 -11.96
C PRO A 78 -16.37 30.59 -13.46
N GLU A 79 -15.93 31.58 -14.25
CA GLU A 79 -15.87 31.48 -15.71
C GLU A 79 -14.83 30.47 -16.20
N GLU A 80 -13.84 30.13 -15.38
CA GLU A 80 -12.81 29.14 -15.70
C GLU A 80 -13.15 27.75 -15.17
N THR A 81 -14.38 27.56 -14.68
CA THR A 81 -14.84 26.26 -14.19
C THR A 81 -15.08 25.31 -15.35
N LYS A 82 -14.39 24.17 -15.35
CA LYS A 82 -14.71 23.04 -16.23
C LYS A 82 -15.67 22.10 -15.51
N ARG A 83 -16.70 21.63 -16.20
CA ARG A 83 -17.68 20.66 -15.67
C ARG A 83 -17.83 19.46 -16.58
N VAL A 84 -17.92 18.28 -15.98
CA VAL A 84 -18.25 17.01 -16.64
C VAL A 84 -19.31 16.30 -15.82
N GLN A 85 -20.41 15.94 -16.44
CA GLN A 85 -21.47 15.17 -15.81
C GLN A 85 -21.47 13.75 -16.38
N THR A 86 -21.51 12.77 -15.47
CA THR A 86 -21.75 11.36 -15.78
C THR A 86 -23.10 10.94 -15.20
N THR A 87 -23.51 9.70 -15.42
CA THR A 87 -24.71 9.14 -14.78
C THR A 87 -24.55 8.95 -13.27
N ARG A 88 -23.31 8.98 -12.74
CA ARG A 88 -23.00 8.66 -11.34
C ARG A 88 -22.45 9.84 -10.53
N ALA A 89 -21.90 10.85 -11.19
CA ALA A 89 -21.27 11.97 -10.54
C ALA A 89 -21.17 13.21 -11.45
N VAL A 90 -21.07 14.37 -10.82
CA VAL A 90 -20.68 15.63 -11.47
C VAL A 90 -19.27 16.00 -11.01
N ILE A 91 -18.34 16.11 -11.95
CA ILE A 91 -16.94 16.45 -11.70
C ILE A 91 -16.73 17.90 -12.15
N LEU A 92 -16.15 18.71 -11.27
CA LEU A 92 -15.79 20.09 -11.52
C LEU A 92 -14.29 20.30 -11.31
N VAL A 93 -13.72 21.16 -12.13
CA VAL A 93 -12.38 21.71 -11.92
C VAL A 93 -12.55 23.22 -11.79
N LEU A 94 -12.39 23.73 -10.58
CA LEU A 94 -12.52 25.14 -10.23
C LEU A 94 -11.11 25.77 -10.16
N ARG A 95 -10.97 27.02 -10.59
CA ARG A 95 -9.70 27.76 -10.44
C ARG A 95 -9.79 28.72 -9.26
N LYS A 96 -8.79 28.72 -8.38
CA LYS A 96 -8.68 29.67 -7.27
C LYS A 96 -8.36 31.06 -7.83
N LYS A 97 -8.97 32.12 -7.28
CA LYS A 97 -8.70 33.49 -7.72
C LYS A 97 -7.35 34.01 -7.27
N THR A 98 -6.92 33.64 -6.06
CA THR A 98 -5.64 34.07 -5.49
C THR A 98 -4.65 32.89 -5.53
N PRO A 99 -3.60 32.94 -6.37
CA PRO A 99 -2.55 31.92 -6.36
C PRO A 99 -1.75 32.02 -5.05
N LYS A 100 -1.64 30.91 -4.33
CA LYS A 100 -0.88 30.79 -3.08
C LYS A 100 -0.19 29.43 -3.08
N SER A 101 0.99 29.34 -2.46
CA SER A 101 1.63 28.05 -2.16
C SER A 101 0.82 27.24 -1.14
N GLU A 102 0.10 27.92 -0.25
CA GLU A 102 -0.66 27.27 0.81
C GLU A 102 -2.02 26.75 0.32
N TYR A 103 -2.34 25.51 0.67
CA TYR A 103 -3.67 24.93 0.53
C TYR A 103 -4.70 25.67 1.36
N TRP A 104 -5.98 25.63 0.94
CA TRP A 104 -7.03 26.01 1.87
C TRP A 104 -7.06 24.97 3.00
N PRO A 105 -7.16 25.37 4.27
CA PRO A 105 -7.22 24.42 5.38
C PRO A 105 -8.47 23.52 5.31
N ARG A 106 -9.45 23.91 4.49
CA ARG A 106 -10.68 23.18 4.17
C ARG A 106 -11.35 23.82 2.95
N LEU A 107 -12.21 23.06 2.27
CA LEU A 107 -13.01 23.58 1.15
C LEU A 107 -13.93 24.75 1.51
N THR A 108 -14.39 24.86 2.76
CA THR A 108 -15.45 25.81 3.18
C THR A 108 -15.01 26.79 4.26
N LYS A 109 -15.52 28.03 4.21
CA LYS A 109 -15.14 29.08 5.17
C LYS A 109 -15.58 28.79 6.60
N GLU A 110 -16.81 28.32 6.76
CA GLU A 110 -17.35 27.89 8.07
C GLU A 110 -16.86 26.45 8.37
N LYS A 111 -16.94 26.00 9.63
CA LYS A 111 -16.68 24.59 10.01
C LYS A 111 -18.04 23.87 10.12
N PRO A 112 -18.68 23.45 9.02
CA PRO A 112 -19.95 22.77 9.16
C PRO A 112 -19.70 21.30 9.53
N ASN A 113 -20.50 20.78 10.45
CA ASN A 113 -20.58 19.35 10.79
C ASN A 113 -21.21 18.58 9.63
N ARG A 114 -20.48 18.42 8.52
CA ARG A 114 -20.98 17.86 7.26
C ARG A 114 -20.18 16.61 6.90
N ASN A 115 -20.62 15.47 7.44
CA ASN A 115 -20.05 14.13 7.19
C ASN A 115 -20.09 13.68 5.70
N TRP A 116 -20.69 14.50 4.83
CA TRP A 116 -20.87 14.27 3.40
C TRP A 116 -19.89 15.05 2.52
N VAL A 117 -18.96 15.83 3.08
CA VAL A 117 -17.83 16.43 2.34
C VAL A 117 -16.52 15.77 2.81
N LYS A 118 -15.74 15.22 1.89
CA LYS A 118 -14.53 14.45 2.15
C LYS A 118 -13.38 14.90 1.25
N THR A 119 -12.15 14.69 1.68
CA THR A 119 -10.96 14.93 0.84
C THR A 119 -10.72 13.74 -0.09
N ASP A 120 -10.44 14.03 -1.37
CA ASP A 120 -10.06 13.05 -2.40
C ASP A 120 -8.54 12.93 -2.50
N PHE A 121 -7.95 12.08 -1.67
CA PHE A 121 -6.50 11.89 -1.66
C PHE A 121 -5.95 11.23 -2.93
N SER A 122 -6.81 10.65 -3.78
CA SER A 122 -6.37 10.04 -5.04
C SER A 122 -6.01 11.08 -6.11
N LYS A 123 -6.51 12.32 -5.96
CA LYS A 123 -6.30 13.44 -6.88
C LYS A 123 -5.47 14.56 -6.27
N TRP A 124 -4.98 14.37 -5.05
CA TRP A 124 -4.10 15.31 -4.36
C TRP A 124 -2.70 15.23 -4.96
N VAL A 125 -2.11 16.37 -5.30
CA VAL A 125 -0.78 16.46 -5.91
C VAL A 125 0.00 17.58 -5.23
N ASP A 126 1.20 17.27 -4.75
CA ASP A 126 2.10 18.22 -4.11
C ASP A 126 2.83 19.09 -5.16
N GLU A 127 3.35 20.26 -4.76
CA GLU A 127 3.87 21.30 -5.67
C GLU A 127 5.04 20.80 -6.55
N ASP A 128 5.85 19.86 -6.05
CA ASP A 128 6.99 19.24 -6.72
C ASP A 128 6.62 18.15 -7.73
N GLU A 129 5.42 17.56 -7.63
CA GLU A 129 4.91 16.55 -8.57
C GLU A 129 4.04 17.14 -9.70
N GLN A 130 3.84 18.46 -9.74
CA GLN A 130 2.98 19.14 -10.72
C GLN A 130 3.64 19.41 -12.08
N GLU A 131 4.93 19.08 -12.28
CA GLU A 131 5.55 19.11 -13.60
C GLU A 131 5.15 17.88 -14.43
N GLY A 132 4.04 18.02 -15.19
CA GLY A 132 3.60 17.02 -16.19
C GLY A 132 2.18 16.47 -15.98
N ALA A 133 1.50 16.81 -14.89
CA ALA A 133 0.14 16.32 -14.62
C ALA A 133 -0.92 17.12 -15.39
N ALA A 134 -1.41 16.59 -16.51
CA ALA A 134 -2.57 17.11 -17.22
C ALA A 134 -3.83 17.14 -16.31
N PRO A 135 -4.84 17.99 -16.58
CA PRO A 135 -6.09 17.95 -15.85
C PRO A 135 -6.76 16.59 -16.04
N ASP A 136 -6.99 15.88 -14.94
CA ASP A 136 -7.63 14.55 -14.91
C ASP A 136 -9.15 14.64 -15.12
N LEU A 137 -9.52 15.09 -16.32
CA LEU A 137 -10.88 15.09 -16.85
C LEU A 137 -11.03 13.88 -17.78
N PRO A 138 -12.19 13.19 -17.79
CA PRO A 138 -12.47 12.18 -18.81
C PRO A 138 -12.29 12.78 -20.21
N ASP A 139 -11.54 12.10 -21.08
CA ASP A 139 -11.20 12.54 -22.44
C ASP A 139 -12.45 13.07 -23.18
N MET A 140 -12.49 14.40 -23.37
CA MET A 140 -13.52 15.07 -24.15
C MET A 140 -13.35 14.88 -25.66
N ASP A 141 -12.19 14.36 -26.10
CA ASP A 141 -11.88 14.19 -27.54
C ASP A 141 -12.34 12.83 -28.13
N GLY A 142 -12.90 11.93 -27.30
CA GLY A 142 -13.28 10.59 -27.74
C GLY A 142 -14.71 10.41 -28.27
N MET A 143 -15.56 11.45 -28.21
CA MET A 143 -17.02 11.32 -28.47
C MET A 143 -17.57 12.27 -29.54
N GLY A 144 -16.71 12.92 -30.33
CA GLY A 144 -17.13 13.89 -31.35
C GLY A 144 -16.24 13.89 -32.60
N GLY A 145 -16.02 12.74 -33.23
CA GLY A 145 -15.07 12.68 -34.36
C GLY A 145 -15.17 11.45 -35.26
N MET A 146 -16.33 10.79 -35.38
CA MET A 146 -16.55 9.81 -36.46
C MET A 146 -17.04 10.53 -37.72
N GLY A 147 -16.19 11.40 -38.27
CA GLY A 147 -16.48 12.18 -39.45
C GLY A 147 -15.23 12.71 -40.12
N GLY A 148 -14.89 12.14 -41.28
CA GLY A 148 -13.98 12.76 -42.25
C GLY A 148 -12.50 12.50 -42.01
N MET A 149 -12.03 11.31 -42.36
CA MET A 149 -10.60 11.07 -42.56
C MET A 149 -10.17 11.78 -43.85
N GLY A 150 -9.75 13.04 -43.71
CA GLY A 150 -9.24 13.88 -44.78
C GLY A 150 -7.83 14.35 -44.47
N GLY A 151 -6.87 13.93 -45.31
CA GLY A 151 -5.64 14.67 -45.60
C GLY A 151 -4.54 14.64 -44.54
N MET A 152 -3.68 13.62 -44.57
CA MET A 152 -2.31 13.72 -44.06
C MET A 152 -1.39 14.13 -45.24
N PRO A 153 -0.74 15.31 -45.20
CA PRO A 153 0.31 15.69 -46.14
C PRO A 153 1.66 15.19 -45.61
N GLY A 154 2.39 14.39 -46.39
CA GLY A 154 3.76 14.02 -45.99
C GLY A 154 4.38 12.74 -46.54
N MET A 155 3.81 12.08 -47.55
CA MET A 155 4.48 10.97 -48.24
C MET A 155 4.37 11.12 -49.76
N GLU A 156 5.10 12.09 -50.30
CA GLU A 156 5.59 12.01 -51.68
C GLU A 156 6.88 11.20 -51.67
N GLY A 157 6.92 10.09 -52.40
CA GLY A 157 8.19 9.44 -52.73
C GLY A 157 8.22 7.92 -52.68
N MET A 158 7.23 7.23 -53.23
CA MET A 158 7.48 5.93 -53.86
C MET A 158 6.34 5.56 -54.80
N GLY A 159 6.52 5.93 -56.08
CA GLY A 159 5.68 5.43 -57.16
C GLY A 159 6.15 4.05 -57.62
N GLY A 160 5.21 3.25 -58.12
CA GLY A 160 5.48 2.25 -59.16
C GLY A 160 5.14 0.81 -58.83
N MET A 161 3.86 0.44 -59.03
CA MET A 161 3.34 -0.85 -59.54
C MET A 161 1.84 -0.88 -59.16
N GLY A 162 0.87 -0.98 -60.07
CA GLY A 162 0.78 -1.88 -61.21
C GLY A 162 -0.42 -2.78 -60.95
N GLY A 163 -1.52 -2.55 -61.67
CA GLY A 163 -2.88 -2.93 -61.26
C GLY A 163 -3.32 -4.38 -61.43
N MET A 164 -4.48 -4.67 -60.84
CA MET A 164 -5.48 -5.70 -61.17
C MET A 164 -6.68 -5.43 -60.26
N GLY A 165 -7.87 -5.02 -60.74
CA GLY A 165 -8.91 -5.90 -61.32
C GLY A 165 -9.41 -6.86 -60.24
N GLY A 166 -10.60 -6.76 -59.62
CA GLY A 166 -11.92 -6.44 -60.16
C GLY A 166 -12.83 -7.66 -59.93
N MET A 167 -13.63 -7.67 -58.86
CA MET A 167 -14.83 -8.52 -58.63
C MET A 167 -15.35 -8.21 -57.21
N GLY A 168 -16.61 -7.93 -56.91
CA GLY A 168 -17.83 -8.10 -57.68
C GLY A 168 -18.78 -9.13 -57.06
N GLY A 169 -19.39 -8.80 -55.90
CA GLY A 169 -20.77 -9.16 -55.60
C GLY A 169 -21.09 -10.41 -54.75
N MET A 170 -22.32 -10.37 -54.22
CA MET A 170 -23.08 -11.34 -53.39
C MET A 170 -22.76 -11.34 -51.89
N GLY A 171 -23.69 -11.04 -50.97
CA GLY A 171 -25.16 -11.16 -51.01
C GLY A 171 -25.56 -12.20 -49.97
N GLY A 172 -26.15 -11.75 -48.85
CA GLY A 172 -26.27 -12.53 -47.61
C GLY A 172 -27.24 -13.70 -47.61
N MET A 173 -27.11 -14.54 -46.58
CA MET A 173 -28.17 -15.39 -46.06
C MET A 173 -27.83 -15.74 -44.60
N GLY A 174 -28.79 -15.56 -43.70
CA GLY A 174 -28.62 -15.80 -42.27
C GLY A 174 -28.87 -17.24 -41.84
N GLY A 175 -28.72 -17.46 -40.53
CA GLY A 175 -29.50 -18.45 -39.80
C GLY A 175 -28.75 -19.67 -39.26
N ALA A 176 -28.52 -19.62 -37.94
CA ALA A 176 -28.67 -20.73 -36.98
C ALA A 176 -27.62 -21.85 -36.90
N GLY A 177 -27.33 -22.23 -35.65
CA GLY A 177 -27.03 -23.61 -35.28
C GLY A 177 -25.60 -23.84 -34.80
N GLY A 178 -25.44 -24.05 -33.49
CA GLY A 178 -24.16 -24.33 -32.85
C GLY A 178 -23.45 -25.57 -33.40
N MET A 179 -22.12 -25.57 -33.30
CA MET A 179 -21.30 -26.72 -33.60
C MET A 179 -20.20 -26.91 -32.55
N ASP A 180 -19.98 -28.18 -32.28
CA ASP A 180 -19.42 -28.82 -31.09
C ASP A 180 -17.89 -28.73 -31.04
N PHE A 181 -17.35 -28.12 -29.98
CA PHE A 181 -15.92 -27.86 -29.77
C PHE A 181 -15.09 -29.16 -29.62
N ALA A 182 -15.74 -30.29 -29.35
CA ALA A 182 -15.10 -31.60 -29.23
C ALA A 182 -14.60 -32.17 -30.58
N LYS A 183 -15.23 -31.82 -31.71
CA LYS A 183 -14.79 -32.25 -33.05
C LYS A 183 -13.62 -31.45 -33.62
N MET A 184 -13.30 -30.28 -33.05
CA MET A 184 -12.20 -29.43 -33.48
C MET A 184 -10.84 -29.90 -32.92
N MET A 185 -10.84 -30.55 -31.75
CA MET A 185 -9.63 -31.09 -31.11
C MET A 185 -9.19 -32.45 -31.66
N GLU A 186 -10.07 -33.19 -32.33
CA GLU A 186 -9.77 -34.51 -32.91
C GLU A 186 -8.95 -34.41 -34.22
N GLN A 187 -8.89 -33.23 -34.85
CA GLN A 187 -8.21 -33.03 -36.13
C GLN A 187 -6.79 -32.45 -36.02
N MET A 188 -6.28 -32.22 -34.80
CA MET A 188 -4.98 -31.55 -34.58
C MET A 188 -3.92 -32.39 -33.87
N GLY A 189 -4.16 -33.68 -33.63
CA GLY A 189 -3.19 -34.60 -33.03
C GLY A 189 -2.73 -35.69 -34.00
N GLY A 190 -1.64 -35.48 -34.75
CA GLY A 190 -1.07 -36.55 -35.56
C GLY A 190 0.10 -36.17 -36.47
N ALA A 191 1.30 -36.03 -35.92
CA ALA A 191 2.62 -36.30 -36.53
C ALA A 191 3.71 -35.84 -35.55
N GLY A 192 4.70 -36.62 -35.12
CA GLY A 192 5.10 -37.99 -35.44
C GLY A 192 6.08 -38.48 -34.38
N GLY A 193 6.14 -39.80 -34.21
CA GLY A 193 7.06 -40.47 -33.29
C GLY A 193 8.27 -41.11 -33.99
N MET A 194 9.19 -41.59 -33.14
CA MET A 194 10.17 -42.70 -33.28
C MET A 194 11.53 -42.26 -32.72
N GLY A 195 12.18 -42.94 -31.77
CA GLY A 195 11.85 -44.20 -31.09
C GLY A 195 12.94 -44.59 -30.08
N GLY A 196 12.75 -45.76 -29.45
CA GLY A 196 13.78 -46.48 -28.68
C GLY A 196 13.50 -46.60 -27.18
N MET A 197 12.87 -47.70 -26.78
CA MET A 197 12.59 -48.07 -25.39
C MET A 197 13.09 -49.50 -25.13
N GLY A 198 13.79 -49.70 -24.00
CA GLY A 198 13.97 -50.96 -23.24
C GLY A 198 14.95 -52.00 -23.81
N GLY A 199 15.72 -52.76 -23.03
CA GLY A 199 15.87 -52.91 -21.57
C GLY A 199 16.65 -54.20 -21.22
N ALA A 200 17.06 -54.31 -19.95
CA ALA A 200 17.41 -55.50 -19.14
C ALA A 200 18.81 -56.16 -19.23
N GLY A 201 19.45 -56.35 -18.04
CA GLY A 201 20.20 -57.58 -17.71
C GLY A 201 21.55 -57.47 -16.96
N GLY A 202 21.53 -57.50 -15.62
CA GLY A 202 22.30 -58.45 -14.77
C GLY A 202 23.83 -58.35 -14.57
N ALA A 203 24.21 -58.02 -13.32
CA ALA A 203 25.24 -58.61 -12.44
C ALA A 203 26.76 -58.55 -12.78
N GLY A 204 27.54 -58.06 -11.80
CA GLY A 204 28.87 -58.61 -11.49
C GLY A 204 29.98 -57.60 -11.16
N GLY A 205 30.47 -57.61 -9.92
CA GLY A 205 31.90 -57.45 -9.60
C GLY A 205 32.40 -56.06 -9.17
N ALA A 206 32.69 -55.92 -7.88
CA ALA A 206 33.70 -54.98 -7.35
C ALA A 206 35.12 -55.44 -7.76
N PRO A 207 36.13 -54.57 -7.66
CA PRO A 207 36.95 -54.61 -6.44
C PRO A 207 37.41 -53.24 -5.89
N ASN A 208 37.80 -53.30 -4.62
CA ASN A 208 38.56 -52.34 -3.80
C ASN A 208 39.77 -51.73 -4.52
N PHE A 209 40.21 -50.56 -4.07
CA PHE A 209 41.57 -50.36 -3.52
C PHE A 209 41.56 -49.15 -2.57
N ASP A 210 41.93 -49.46 -1.33
CA ASP A 210 42.45 -48.59 -0.28
C ASP A 210 43.97 -48.54 -0.44
N ASP A 211 44.61 -47.42 -0.12
CA ASP A 211 45.91 -47.45 0.59
C ASP A 211 46.28 -46.04 1.09
N SER A 212 46.49 -46.03 2.40
CA SER A 212 47.09 -45.01 3.27
C SER A 212 48.63 -45.00 3.20
N GLU A 213 49.22 -43.93 3.76
CA GLU A 213 50.50 -43.82 4.53
C GLU A 213 51.11 -42.42 4.24
N ASP A 214 51.07 -41.48 5.20
CA ASP A 214 52.03 -41.24 6.29
C ASP A 214 53.40 -40.71 5.80
N GLU A 215 53.77 -39.49 6.22
CA GLU A 215 55.00 -39.21 6.98
C GLU A 215 55.37 -37.71 7.05
N GLU A 216 55.54 -37.27 8.30
CA GLU A 216 56.57 -36.39 8.89
C GLU A 216 56.76 -34.89 8.55
N MET A 217 56.86 -34.11 9.64
CA MET A 217 57.36 -32.73 9.76
C MET A 217 58.90 -32.70 9.80
N PRO A 218 59.53 -31.56 9.47
CA PRO A 218 60.16 -30.71 10.51
C PRO A 218 59.91 -29.20 10.21
N GLY A 219 59.96 -28.24 11.14
CA GLY A 219 60.99 -27.95 12.15
C GLY A 219 61.77 -26.70 11.71
N GLU A 220 61.47 -25.57 12.37
CA GLU A 220 62.18 -24.28 12.55
C GLU A 220 63.37 -23.89 11.65
N GLU A 221 63.42 -22.63 11.19
CA GLU A 221 64.57 -21.73 11.45
C GLU A 221 64.27 -20.26 11.08
N GLU A 222 64.79 -19.38 11.92
CA GLU A 222 64.73 -17.92 11.89
C GLU A 222 65.72 -17.33 10.87
N GLU A 223 65.38 -16.20 10.23
CA GLU A 223 66.40 -15.24 9.77
C GLU A 223 65.99 -13.82 10.16
N GLU A 224 66.76 -13.26 11.10
CA GLU A 224 66.81 -11.85 11.45
C GLU A 224 67.41 -11.03 10.30
N GLY A 225 66.77 -9.89 9.99
CA GLY A 225 67.33 -8.83 9.17
C GLY A 225 67.05 -7.47 9.79
N GLU A 226 68.01 -6.94 10.54
CA GLU A 226 67.95 -5.67 11.27
C GLU A 226 67.95 -4.40 10.39
N SER A 227 67.12 -3.45 10.83
CA SER A 227 67.33 -1.99 10.87
C SER A 227 67.16 -1.13 9.60
N LYS A 228 66.21 -0.19 9.66
CA LYS A 228 66.45 1.18 10.18
C LYS A 228 65.15 1.98 10.22
N GLY A 229 64.87 2.55 11.38
CA GLY A 229 63.62 3.21 11.69
C GLY A 229 63.42 4.59 11.06
N LYS A 230 62.17 5.04 11.15
CA LYS A 230 61.79 6.44 11.31
C LYS A 230 60.46 6.53 12.09
N GLY A 231 60.56 7.13 13.28
CA GLY A 231 59.56 8.00 13.88
C GLY A 231 58.17 7.44 14.21
N LYS A 232 57.97 7.03 15.46
CA LYS A 232 56.66 7.04 16.13
C LYS A 232 56.11 8.47 16.15
N ALA A 233 55.02 8.72 15.44
CA ALA A 233 54.00 9.68 15.85
C ALA A 233 52.82 8.85 16.39
N LYS A 234 52.61 8.96 17.69
CA LYS A 234 51.51 8.36 18.43
C LYS A 234 50.27 9.17 18.07
N ALA A 235 49.45 8.66 17.16
CA ALA A 235 48.08 9.11 16.98
C ALA A 235 47.20 8.02 17.57
N ASP A 236 46.49 8.38 18.61
CA ASP A 236 45.51 7.54 19.28
C ASP A 236 44.52 7.02 18.22
N LEU A 237 44.58 5.71 17.97
CA LEU A 237 43.56 5.00 17.22
C LEU A 237 42.34 4.96 18.14
N GLU A 238 41.52 6.01 18.05
CA GLU A 238 40.13 5.93 18.44
C GLU A 238 39.51 4.77 17.67
N ASP A 239 39.06 3.76 18.42
CA ASP A 239 38.23 2.68 17.93
C ASP A 239 37.01 3.30 17.23
N VAL A 240 37.04 3.40 15.90
CA VAL A 240 35.87 3.79 15.12
C VAL A 240 34.92 2.60 15.12
N GLU A 241 34.10 2.53 16.18
CA GLU A 241 32.91 1.68 16.26
C GLU A 241 32.08 1.89 14.97
N HIS A 242 32.13 0.93 14.04
CA HIS A 242 31.13 0.84 12.98
C HIS A 242 29.82 0.36 13.61
N GLY A 243 29.11 1.27 14.30
CA GLY A 243 27.72 1.07 14.68
C GLY A 243 26.89 0.85 13.42
N MET A 244 26.23 -0.30 13.31
CA MET A 244 25.34 -0.59 12.18
C MET A 244 24.26 0.47 12.08
N ALA A 245 23.93 0.87 10.84
CA ALA A 245 22.86 1.81 10.60
C ALA A 245 21.50 1.23 11.06
N PRO A 246 20.65 2.02 11.71
CA PRO A 246 19.32 1.59 12.14
C PRO A 246 18.43 1.22 10.94
N LEU A 247 17.56 0.22 11.12
CA LEU A 247 16.59 -0.19 10.10
C LEU A 247 15.54 0.89 9.90
N LEU A 248 14.95 1.37 10.99
CA LEU A 248 13.94 2.42 11.01
C LEU A 248 14.32 3.47 12.05
N GLU A 249 14.20 4.75 11.69
CA GLU A 249 14.39 5.88 12.58
C GLU A 249 13.16 6.80 12.52
N ILE A 250 12.74 7.28 13.68
CA ILE A 250 11.81 8.36 13.87
C ILE A 250 12.60 9.49 14.51
N LYS A 251 12.63 10.66 13.87
CA LYS A 251 13.46 11.81 14.27
C LYS A 251 12.57 13.00 14.59
N GLY A 252 12.56 13.43 15.85
CA GLY A 252 11.85 14.63 16.30
C GLY A 252 10.35 14.67 16.01
N LEU A 253 9.69 13.50 15.95
CA LEU A 253 8.29 13.40 15.54
C LEU A 253 7.37 14.17 16.49
N THR A 254 6.59 15.08 15.94
CA THR A 254 5.62 15.88 16.68
C THR A 254 4.25 15.82 16.02
N LEU A 255 3.26 15.41 16.81
CA LEU A 255 1.86 15.38 16.44
C LEU A 255 1.03 16.14 17.46
N ARG A 256 0.25 17.11 17.01
CA ARG A 256 -0.70 17.89 17.81
C ARG A 256 -2.14 17.57 17.44
N ARG A 257 -3.03 17.65 18.43
CA ARG A 257 -4.48 17.51 18.22
C ARG A 257 -5.01 18.65 17.37
N ASP A 258 -5.90 18.31 16.44
CA ASP A 258 -6.64 19.27 15.60
C ASP A 258 -8.03 19.61 16.19
N ASP A 259 -8.16 19.50 17.52
CA ASP A 259 -9.38 19.84 18.27
C ASP A 259 -9.44 21.32 18.69
N GLY A 260 -8.49 22.14 18.19
CA GLY A 260 -8.35 23.55 18.55
C GLY A 260 -7.60 23.79 19.87
N THR A 261 -7.24 22.75 20.63
CA THR A 261 -6.40 22.89 21.84
C THR A 261 -4.92 23.03 21.50
N GLY A 262 -4.49 22.51 20.34
CA GLY A 262 -3.07 22.45 19.95
C GLY A 262 -2.21 21.56 20.86
N SER A 263 -2.83 20.78 21.74
CA SER A 263 -2.13 19.90 22.67
C SER A 263 -1.35 18.82 21.90
N ALA A 264 -0.13 18.55 22.33
CA ALA A 264 0.71 17.55 21.69
C ALA A 264 0.24 16.14 22.10
N ILE A 265 -0.05 15.30 21.11
CA ILE A 265 -0.22 13.85 21.27
C ILE A 265 1.17 13.19 21.32
N ILE A 266 2.07 13.62 20.43
CA ILE A 266 3.46 13.18 20.35
C ILE A 266 4.31 14.45 20.29
N ASN A 267 5.38 14.55 21.05
CA ASN A 267 6.19 15.77 21.14
C ASN A 267 7.68 15.44 21.07
N ASN A 268 8.31 15.80 19.95
CA ASN A 268 9.74 15.59 19.68
C ASN A 268 10.20 14.16 20.06
N LEU A 269 9.53 13.16 19.51
CA LEU A 269 9.84 11.75 19.78
C LEU A 269 10.94 11.27 18.82
N ASP A 270 12.01 10.76 19.40
CA ASP A 270 13.08 10.05 18.72
C ASP A 270 13.01 8.56 19.04
N LEU A 271 13.07 7.71 18.01
CA LEU A 271 13.08 6.25 18.16
C LEU A 271 13.87 5.63 17.01
N THR A 272 14.87 4.81 17.33
CA THR A 272 15.57 3.95 16.38
C THR A 272 15.12 2.51 16.58
N VAL A 273 15.00 1.72 15.50
CA VAL A 273 14.68 0.29 15.52
C VAL A 273 15.71 -0.44 14.68
N GLU A 274 16.26 -1.51 15.22
CA GLU A 274 17.27 -2.33 14.55
C GLU A 274 16.68 -3.64 14.01
N GLU A 275 17.38 -4.28 13.06
CA GLU A 275 16.98 -5.60 12.56
C GLU A 275 16.99 -6.64 13.70
N GLY A 276 15.92 -7.43 13.78
CA GLY A 276 15.68 -8.42 14.83
C GLY A 276 14.99 -7.87 16.08
N GLU A 277 14.71 -6.57 16.17
CA GLU A 277 14.04 -6.01 17.34
C GLU A 277 12.53 -6.25 17.36
N VAL A 278 12.01 -6.43 18.58
CA VAL A 278 10.60 -6.31 18.92
C VAL A 278 10.49 -5.19 19.96
N VAL A 279 10.15 -4.00 19.48
CA VAL A 279 10.00 -2.81 20.32
C VAL A 279 8.59 -2.78 20.88
N ILE A 280 8.47 -2.96 22.19
CA ILE A 280 7.19 -2.85 22.89
C ILE A 280 6.90 -1.39 23.21
N ILE A 281 5.72 -0.91 22.80
CA ILE A 281 5.21 0.41 23.17
C ILE A 281 4.15 0.23 24.26
N LYS A 282 4.44 0.81 25.43
CA LYS A 282 3.54 0.87 26.60
C LYS A 282 3.13 2.30 26.89
N GLY A 283 2.08 2.45 27.69
CA GLY A 283 1.56 3.74 28.12
C GLY A 283 0.07 3.67 28.43
N GLU A 284 -0.44 4.70 29.11
CA GLU A 284 -1.84 4.81 29.49
C GLU A 284 -2.77 4.82 28.27
N SER A 285 -4.04 4.47 28.47
CA SER A 285 -5.04 4.61 27.41
C SER A 285 -5.14 6.09 26.99
N GLY A 286 -5.16 6.34 25.67
CA GLY A 286 -5.16 7.71 25.14
C GLY A 286 -3.80 8.41 25.08
N SER A 287 -2.70 7.75 25.46
CA SER A 287 -1.34 8.34 25.38
C SER A 287 -0.79 8.51 23.96
N GLY A 288 -1.54 8.11 22.93
CA GLY A 288 -1.16 8.32 21.53
C GLY A 288 -0.45 7.14 20.85
N LYS A 289 -0.34 5.96 21.48
CA LYS A 289 0.36 4.77 20.93
C LYS A 289 -0.13 4.35 19.54
N THR A 290 -1.43 4.12 19.37
CA THR A 290 -2.05 3.80 18.07
C THR A 290 -1.78 4.90 17.04
N THR A 291 -1.82 6.16 17.47
CA THR A 291 -1.56 7.31 16.60
C THR A 291 -0.10 7.35 16.16
N LEU A 292 0.84 7.01 17.05
CA LEU A 292 2.25 6.86 16.71
C LEU A 292 2.47 5.79 15.64
N LEU A 293 1.87 4.60 15.78
CA LEU A 293 1.97 3.57 14.74
C LEU A 293 1.39 4.06 13.40
N LYS A 294 0.29 4.80 13.42
CA LYS A 294 -0.28 5.38 12.21
C LYS A 294 0.62 6.43 11.58
N CYS A 295 1.30 7.27 12.36
CA CYS A 295 2.31 8.19 11.84
C CYS A 295 3.47 7.41 11.21
N ILE A 296 4.01 6.39 11.89
CA ILE A 296 5.11 5.56 11.36
C ILE A 296 4.71 4.88 10.04
N ALA A 297 3.45 4.47 9.88
CA ALA A 297 2.92 3.91 8.64
C ALA A 297 2.53 4.96 7.57
N GLU A 298 2.83 6.24 7.80
CA GLU A 298 2.39 7.37 6.97
C GLU A 298 0.87 7.44 6.78
N LEU A 299 0.07 6.89 7.71
CA LEU A 299 -1.41 6.90 7.71
C LEU A 299 -1.99 8.14 8.42
N SER A 300 -1.17 8.92 9.09
CA SER A 300 -1.58 10.13 9.81
C SER A 300 -0.53 11.21 9.65
N VAL A 301 -0.94 12.38 9.16
CA VAL A 301 -0.08 13.54 8.98
C VAL A 301 0.37 14.06 10.34
N TYR A 302 1.65 14.39 10.44
CA TYR A 302 2.32 14.97 11.61
C TYR A 302 2.91 16.34 11.26
N GLN A 303 3.08 17.23 12.25
CA GLN A 303 3.48 18.61 11.99
C GLN A 303 4.99 18.79 11.83
N SER A 304 5.81 17.94 12.44
CA SER A 304 7.25 17.99 12.29
C SER A 304 7.91 16.64 12.59
N GLY A 305 9.17 16.53 12.19
CA GLY A 305 9.98 15.32 12.30
C GLY A 305 10.03 14.55 10.98
N GLU A 306 10.70 13.41 11.00
CA GLU A 306 10.91 12.58 9.82
C GLU A 306 10.92 11.10 10.20
N ILE A 307 10.40 10.26 9.31
CA ILE A 307 10.51 8.81 9.39
C ILE A 307 11.46 8.34 8.30
N VAL A 308 12.47 7.57 8.69
CA VAL A 308 13.58 7.15 7.84
C VAL A 308 13.70 5.62 7.89
N LEU A 309 13.62 4.96 6.74
CA LEU A 309 13.83 3.51 6.59
C LEU A 309 15.11 3.30 5.78
N HIS A 310 16.04 2.46 6.25
CA HIS A 310 17.36 2.26 5.60
C HIS A 310 18.11 3.56 5.26
N GLY A 311 18.08 4.53 6.17
CA GLY A 311 18.69 5.85 5.95
C GLY A 311 18.00 6.72 4.88
N LYS A 312 16.85 6.29 4.33
CA LYS A 312 16.06 7.04 3.35
C LYS A 312 14.73 7.51 3.95
N PRO A 313 14.36 8.78 3.77
CA PRO A 313 13.06 9.28 4.23
C PRO A 313 11.88 8.50 3.61
N ALA A 314 10.78 8.34 4.36
CA ALA A 314 9.58 7.64 3.90
C ALA A 314 9.03 8.24 2.59
N SER A 315 9.11 9.57 2.42
CA SER A 315 8.72 10.29 1.21
C SER A 315 9.52 9.84 -0.03
N ALA A 316 10.82 9.53 0.13
CA ALA A 316 11.69 9.12 -0.98
C ALA A 316 11.35 7.75 -1.57
N TYR A 317 10.57 6.93 -0.87
CA TYR A 317 10.05 5.66 -1.37
C TYR A 317 8.77 5.81 -2.20
N GLY A 318 8.04 6.92 -2.02
CA GLY A 318 6.64 7.05 -2.38
C GLY A 318 5.73 6.27 -1.40
N VAL A 319 4.67 6.92 -0.93
CA VAL A 319 3.78 6.39 0.12
C VAL A 319 3.25 4.98 -0.16
N PRO A 320 2.80 4.62 -1.39
CA PRO A 320 2.31 3.26 -1.67
C PRO A 320 3.39 2.20 -1.45
N THR A 321 4.62 2.46 -1.93
CA THR A 321 5.75 1.55 -1.79
C THR A 321 6.20 1.47 -0.33
N TYR A 322 6.34 2.60 0.35
CA TYR A 322 6.70 2.65 1.76
C TYR A 322 5.77 1.78 2.61
N ARG A 323 4.45 1.88 2.41
CA ARG A 323 3.45 1.09 3.14
C ARG A 323 3.47 -0.41 2.82
N THR A 324 4.18 -0.85 1.78
CA THR A 324 4.46 -2.29 1.58
C THR A 324 5.60 -2.78 2.46
N LEU A 325 6.56 -1.90 2.77
CA LEU A 325 7.74 -2.16 3.61
C LEU A 325 7.42 -1.96 5.09
N VAL A 326 6.57 -0.99 5.43
CA VAL A 326 6.13 -0.69 6.80
C VAL A 326 4.63 -0.90 6.89
N GLN A 327 4.23 -2.07 7.39
CA GLN A 327 2.82 -2.48 7.42
C GLN A 327 2.19 -2.27 8.79
N TYR A 328 0.97 -1.72 8.81
CA TYR A 328 0.20 -1.51 10.04
C TYR A 328 -0.95 -2.52 10.16
N VAL A 329 -0.98 -3.24 11.29
CA VAL A 329 -2.05 -4.16 11.65
C VAL A 329 -2.84 -3.54 12.81
N PRO A 330 -4.09 -3.09 12.57
CA PRO A 330 -4.92 -2.50 13.62
C PRO A 330 -5.41 -3.56 14.61
N GLN A 331 -5.69 -3.14 15.86
CA GLN A 331 -6.27 -3.97 16.91
C GLN A 331 -7.55 -4.69 16.46
N ARG A 332 -8.41 -3.96 15.75
CA ARG A 332 -9.56 -4.54 15.07
C ARG A 332 -9.45 -4.21 13.59
N PRO A 333 -9.36 -5.19 12.70
CA PRO A 333 -9.57 -4.91 11.28
C PRO A 333 -10.96 -4.29 11.18
N SER A 334 -11.06 -3.10 10.57
CA SER A 334 -12.35 -2.50 10.23
C SER A 334 -13.20 -3.53 9.49
N LEU A 335 -14.52 -3.35 9.44
CA LEU A 335 -15.40 -4.16 8.60
C LEU A 335 -14.99 -3.99 7.13
N LEU A 336 -13.98 -4.74 6.72
CA LEU A 336 -13.51 -4.80 5.35
C LEU A 336 -14.65 -5.41 4.53
N PRO A 337 -15.01 -4.83 3.38
CA PRO A 337 -16.03 -5.42 2.54
C PRO A 337 -15.56 -6.79 2.01
N GLY A 338 -16.49 -7.71 1.81
CA GLY A 338 -16.21 -9.02 1.23
C GLY A 338 -15.50 -9.97 2.18
N THR A 339 -14.69 -10.87 1.61
CA THR A 339 -14.04 -11.95 2.33
C THR A 339 -12.53 -11.72 2.52
N PRO A 340 -11.87 -12.41 3.46
CA PRO A 340 -10.42 -12.40 3.58
C PRO A 340 -9.69 -12.82 2.29
N LEU A 341 -10.28 -13.75 1.54
CA LEU A 341 -9.73 -14.20 0.26
C LEU A 341 -9.80 -13.09 -0.81
N ASP A 342 -10.92 -12.37 -0.89
CA ASP A 342 -11.05 -11.22 -1.80
C ASP A 342 -10.05 -10.12 -1.45
N PHE A 343 -9.91 -9.83 -0.15
CA PHE A 343 -8.95 -8.86 0.34
C PHE A 343 -7.51 -9.25 -0.03
N LEU A 344 -7.11 -10.50 0.20
CA LEU A 344 -5.79 -11.01 -0.19
C LEU A 344 -5.58 -10.94 -1.71
N ALA A 345 -6.61 -11.25 -2.51
CA ALA A 345 -6.54 -11.16 -3.96
C ALA A 345 -6.30 -9.71 -4.41
N VAL A 346 -7.03 -8.74 -3.84
CA VAL A 346 -6.84 -7.31 -4.12
C VAL A 346 -5.44 -6.84 -3.72
N LEU A 347 -4.96 -7.18 -2.52
CA LEU A 347 -3.61 -6.78 -2.10
C LEU A 347 -2.52 -7.31 -3.06
N ARG A 348 -2.74 -8.49 -3.65
CA ARG A 348 -1.84 -9.13 -4.62
C ARG A 348 -1.82 -8.44 -5.99
N THR A 349 -2.76 -7.55 -6.32
CA THR A 349 -2.80 -6.83 -7.60
C THR A 349 -2.07 -5.48 -7.57
N PHE A 350 -1.76 -4.95 -6.40
CA PHE A 350 -1.09 -3.65 -6.29
C PHE A 350 0.32 -3.67 -6.90
N SER A 351 0.58 -2.74 -7.83
CA SER A 351 1.85 -2.62 -8.55
C SER A 351 3.06 -2.48 -7.63
N ALA A 352 2.90 -1.76 -6.51
CA ALA A 352 3.91 -1.61 -5.47
C ALA A 352 4.35 -2.94 -4.83
N ARG A 353 3.60 -4.03 -5.03
CA ARG A 353 3.88 -5.38 -4.52
C ARG A 353 4.36 -6.34 -5.60
N THR A 354 4.13 -6.05 -6.87
CA THR A 354 4.39 -6.99 -7.99
C THR A 354 5.86 -7.41 -8.07
N SER A 355 6.80 -6.51 -7.78
CA SER A 355 8.24 -6.79 -7.77
C SER A 355 8.78 -7.36 -6.45
N ARG A 356 7.93 -7.55 -5.44
CA ARG A 356 8.34 -7.89 -4.05
C ARG A 356 7.76 -9.19 -3.52
N ARG A 357 7.27 -10.07 -4.41
CA ARG A 357 6.96 -11.44 -4.03
C ARG A 357 8.27 -12.20 -3.82
N ASP A 358 8.58 -12.47 -2.56
CA ASP A 358 9.70 -13.33 -2.21
C ASP A 358 9.26 -14.79 -2.38
N PRO A 359 9.94 -15.61 -3.19
CA PRO A 359 9.64 -17.03 -3.35
C PRO A 359 9.68 -17.85 -2.06
N GLY A 360 10.32 -17.36 -0.99
CA GLY A 360 10.42 -18.02 0.31
C GLY A 360 9.33 -17.65 1.34
N GLN A 361 8.36 -16.81 0.97
CA GLN A 361 7.33 -16.35 1.91
C GLN A 361 6.32 -17.43 2.31
N THR A 362 5.99 -17.47 3.59
CA THR A 362 4.91 -18.31 4.13
C THR A 362 3.58 -17.87 3.55
N ASP A 363 2.81 -18.78 2.94
CA ASP A 363 1.49 -18.46 2.42
C ASP A 363 0.55 -18.03 3.56
N PRO A 364 -0.19 -16.91 3.43
CA PRO A 364 -1.14 -16.46 4.46
C PRO A 364 -2.13 -17.53 4.91
N MET A 365 -2.59 -18.41 4.02
CA MET A 365 -3.56 -19.44 4.38
C MET A 365 -2.91 -20.57 5.18
N GLU A 366 -1.67 -20.94 4.85
CA GLU A 366 -0.88 -21.89 5.64
C GLU A 366 -0.61 -21.33 7.03
N LEU A 367 -0.16 -20.06 7.12
CA LEU A 367 0.09 -19.40 8.39
C LEU A 367 -1.17 -19.31 9.27
N ALA A 368 -2.31 -18.94 8.69
CA ALA A 368 -3.57 -18.90 9.42
C ALA A 368 -4.02 -20.31 9.86
N SER A 369 -3.83 -21.32 9.01
CA SER A 369 -4.10 -22.73 9.34
C SER A 369 -3.25 -23.18 10.52
N ASP A 370 -1.97 -22.82 10.55
CA ASP A 370 -1.09 -23.07 11.68
C ASP A 370 -1.60 -22.39 12.95
N TRP A 371 -2.32 -21.28 12.87
CA TRP A 371 -2.96 -20.66 14.03
C TRP A 371 -4.37 -21.18 14.34
N GLY A 372 -4.80 -22.25 13.67
CA GLY A 372 -6.08 -22.91 13.90
C GLY A 372 -7.26 -22.25 13.17
N VAL A 373 -7.01 -21.47 12.12
CA VAL A 373 -8.06 -20.90 11.27
C VAL A 373 -8.45 -21.90 10.18
N ASP A 374 -9.73 -22.31 10.16
CA ASP A 374 -10.26 -23.20 9.12
C ASP A 374 -10.28 -22.49 7.75
N ARG A 375 -9.87 -23.19 6.69
CA ARG A 375 -9.84 -22.66 5.31
C ARG A 375 -11.20 -22.10 4.85
N ARG A 376 -12.32 -22.62 5.35
CA ARG A 376 -13.67 -22.13 5.00
C ARG A 376 -13.91 -20.69 5.46
N LEU A 377 -13.22 -20.23 6.51
CA LEU A 377 -13.36 -18.88 7.03
C LEU A 377 -12.83 -17.81 6.05
N TRP A 378 -11.92 -18.18 5.15
CA TRP A 378 -11.39 -17.28 4.12
C TRP A 378 -12.45 -16.83 3.10
N MET A 379 -13.52 -17.60 2.95
CA MET A 379 -14.65 -17.32 2.05
C MET A 379 -15.85 -16.72 2.80
N ARG A 380 -15.73 -16.48 4.10
CA ARG A 380 -16.78 -15.82 4.89
C ARG A 380 -16.57 -14.32 4.88
N GLU A 381 -17.67 -13.59 4.85
CA GLU A 381 -17.65 -12.13 5.02
C GLU A 381 -16.98 -11.76 6.36
N TRP A 382 -16.09 -10.76 6.33
CA TRP A 382 -15.39 -10.26 7.52
C TRP A 382 -16.36 -9.94 8.66
N ALA A 383 -17.52 -9.38 8.34
CA ALA A 383 -18.56 -9.02 9.29
C ALA A 383 -19.17 -10.22 10.07
N THR A 384 -18.96 -11.45 9.59
CA THR A 384 -19.52 -12.66 10.20
C THR A 384 -18.51 -13.47 11.01
N LEU A 385 -17.24 -13.08 10.98
CA LEU A 385 -16.16 -13.72 11.72
C LEU A 385 -16.19 -13.28 13.18
N SER A 386 -15.80 -14.17 14.09
CA SER A 386 -15.48 -13.76 15.46
C SER A 386 -14.26 -12.83 15.49
N GLY A 387 -14.11 -12.05 16.56
CA GLY A 387 -12.97 -11.13 16.71
C GLY A 387 -11.61 -11.84 16.60
N GLY A 388 -11.46 -13.01 17.24
CA GLY A 388 -10.23 -13.78 17.18
C GLY A 388 -9.96 -14.48 15.84
N GLU A 389 -11.00 -14.87 15.09
CA GLU A 389 -10.84 -15.36 13.71
C GLU A 389 -10.39 -14.23 12.79
N GLY A 390 -11.08 -13.09 12.82
CA GLY A 390 -10.74 -11.92 12.01
C GLY A 390 -9.34 -11.40 12.33
N GLN A 391 -8.95 -11.35 13.61
CA GLN A 391 -7.62 -10.90 14.01
C GLN A 391 -6.51 -11.84 13.50
N ARG A 392 -6.67 -13.17 13.64
CA ARG A 392 -5.71 -14.14 13.08
C ARG A 392 -5.61 -14.04 11.56
N LEU A 393 -6.73 -13.88 10.86
CA LEU A 393 -6.75 -13.73 9.41
C LEU A 393 -6.03 -12.44 8.97
N ALA A 394 -6.33 -11.30 9.60
CA ALA A 394 -5.67 -10.04 9.29
C ALA A 394 -4.16 -10.09 9.53
N LEU A 395 -3.75 -10.69 10.64
CA LEU A 395 -2.33 -10.85 10.97
C LEU A 395 -1.62 -11.82 10.01
N ALA A 396 -2.26 -12.93 9.65
CA ALA A 396 -1.69 -13.91 8.73
C ALA A 396 -1.55 -13.34 7.32
N ILE A 397 -2.52 -12.54 6.89
CA ILE A 397 -2.43 -11.78 5.64
C ILE A 397 -1.25 -10.81 5.71
N ALA A 398 -1.15 -9.96 6.73
CA ALA A 398 -0.07 -8.96 6.82
C ALA A 398 1.34 -9.57 6.81
N LEU A 399 1.52 -10.70 7.52
CA LEU A 399 2.82 -11.37 7.61
C LEU A 399 3.12 -12.25 6.39
N GLY A 400 2.15 -13.06 5.95
CA GLY A 400 2.36 -14.03 4.87
C GLY A 400 2.32 -13.43 3.46
N ILE A 401 1.67 -12.28 3.28
CA ILE A 401 1.68 -11.60 1.98
C ILE A 401 3.05 -10.97 1.67
N GLY A 402 3.87 -10.87 2.72
CA GLY A 402 5.27 -10.47 2.79
C GLY A 402 5.67 -9.20 2.05
N GLY A 403 6.97 -8.98 1.94
CA GLY A 403 7.59 -7.72 1.52
C GLY A 403 7.68 -6.65 2.62
N ALA A 404 7.08 -6.88 3.79
CA ALA A 404 7.26 -6.02 4.95
C ALA A 404 8.67 -6.20 5.54
N GLU A 405 9.33 -5.09 5.80
CA GLU A 405 10.55 -5.03 6.61
C GLU A 405 10.23 -4.71 8.07
N VAL A 406 9.23 -3.84 8.31
CA VAL A 406 8.73 -3.51 9.65
C VAL A 406 7.24 -3.75 9.71
N VAL A 407 6.78 -4.42 10.77
CA VAL A 407 5.35 -4.58 11.03
C VAL A 407 4.98 -3.91 12.35
N LEU A 408 3.98 -3.05 12.29
CA LEU A 408 3.42 -2.27 13.38
C LEU A 408 2.14 -2.96 13.85
N LEU A 409 2.18 -3.50 15.07
CA LEU A 409 1.13 -4.33 15.64
C LEU A 409 0.43 -3.59 16.76
N ASP A 410 -0.82 -3.21 16.55
CA ASP A 410 -1.65 -2.58 17.58
C ASP A 410 -2.45 -3.67 18.32
N GLU A 411 -1.98 -4.11 19.48
CA GLU A 411 -2.63 -5.16 20.29
C GLU A 411 -3.08 -6.41 19.49
N PRO A 412 -2.17 -7.05 18.73
CA PRO A 412 -2.48 -8.03 17.69
C PRO A 412 -3.05 -9.37 18.20
N THR A 413 -3.05 -9.60 19.51
CA THR A 413 -3.54 -10.86 20.12
C THR A 413 -4.57 -10.63 21.22
N SER A 414 -5.07 -9.41 21.37
CA SER A 414 -6.01 -9.01 22.43
C SER A 414 -7.37 -9.72 22.38
N ALA A 415 -7.80 -10.24 21.22
CA ALA A 415 -9.06 -10.96 21.06
C ALA A 415 -8.90 -12.49 21.05
N LEU A 416 -7.71 -13.02 21.39
CA LEU A 416 -7.41 -14.45 21.33
C LEU A 416 -7.46 -15.08 22.73
N ASP A 417 -7.83 -16.36 22.78
CA ASP A 417 -7.63 -17.17 23.98
C ASP A 417 -6.13 -17.39 24.24
N GLU A 418 -5.77 -17.73 25.48
CA GLU A 418 -4.37 -17.81 25.90
C GLU A 418 -3.55 -18.82 25.09
N VAL A 419 -4.13 -19.97 24.72
CA VAL A 419 -3.41 -21.02 23.97
C VAL A 419 -3.11 -20.52 22.57
N THR A 420 -4.11 -19.98 21.89
CA THR A 420 -3.97 -19.41 20.54
C THR A 420 -3.03 -18.21 20.55
N MET A 421 -3.16 -17.30 21.52
CA MET A 421 -2.28 -16.14 21.69
C MET A 421 -0.82 -16.55 21.78
N ARG A 422 -0.47 -17.50 22.65
CA ARG A 422 0.92 -17.97 22.79
C ARG A 422 1.46 -18.59 21.51
N LYS A 423 0.61 -19.32 20.76
CA LYS A 423 0.97 -19.92 19.48
C LYS A 423 1.28 -18.85 18.43
N VAL A 424 0.41 -17.85 18.32
CA VAL A 424 0.59 -16.71 17.41
C VAL A 424 1.83 -15.92 17.79
N GLU A 425 2.01 -15.52 19.05
CA GLU A 425 3.19 -14.81 19.55
C GLU A 425 4.49 -15.51 19.17
N ARG A 426 4.59 -16.81 19.47
CA ARG A 426 5.78 -17.62 19.13
C ARG A 426 6.01 -17.67 17.63
N SER A 427 4.97 -17.88 16.84
CA SER A 427 5.07 -17.95 15.38
C SER A 427 5.56 -16.61 14.80
N VAL A 428 5.00 -15.48 15.25
CA VAL A 428 5.36 -14.14 14.79
C VAL A 428 6.81 -13.78 15.18
N VAL A 429 7.22 -14.04 16.43
CA VAL A 429 8.59 -13.78 16.87
C VAL A 429 9.60 -14.71 16.16
N GLY A 430 9.21 -15.97 15.90
CA GLY A 430 10.06 -16.94 15.21
C GLY A 430 10.34 -16.59 13.75
N MET A 431 9.51 -15.75 13.10
CA MET A 431 9.74 -15.29 11.73
C MET A 431 10.82 -14.21 11.61
N LEU A 432 11.15 -13.52 12.71
CA LEU A 432 12.16 -12.47 12.72
C LEU A 432 13.55 -13.03 12.43
N PRO A 433 14.50 -12.20 11.97
CA PRO A 433 15.89 -12.58 11.95
C PRO A 433 16.45 -12.76 13.38
N PRO A 434 17.55 -13.53 13.53
CA PRO A 434 18.27 -13.62 14.80
C PRO A 434 18.65 -12.25 15.35
N VAL A 435 18.52 -12.07 16.67
CA VAL A 435 18.91 -10.83 17.35
C VAL A 435 20.43 -10.67 17.23
N ARG A 436 20.90 -9.57 16.63
CA ARG A 436 22.34 -9.26 16.51
C ARG A 436 22.85 -8.33 17.62
N THR A 437 21.97 -7.85 18.50
CA THR A 437 22.29 -6.81 19.50
C THR A 437 22.74 -7.35 20.85
N ARG A 438 23.71 -6.63 21.46
CA ARG A 438 24.40 -6.96 22.72
C ARG A 438 23.57 -6.76 24.01
N SER A 439 22.36 -6.20 23.97
CA SER A 439 21.70 -5.66 25.17
C SER A 439 20.51 -6.46 25.72
N ALA A 440 20.07 -7.54 25.07
CA ALA A 440 19.06 -8.40 25.68
C ALA A 440 19.71 -9.21 26.80
N SER A 441 19.17 -9.17 28.02
CA SER A 441 19.41 -10.21 29.02
C SER A 441 18.83 -11.51 28.46
N HIS A 442 19.71 -12.31 27.83
CA HIS A 442 19.42 -13.50 27.03
C HIS A 442 19.01 -14.70 27.91
N GLU A 443 17.88 -14.62 28.61
CA GLU A 443 17.29 -15.83 29.24
C GLU A 443 15.85 -16.15 28.77
N ASP A 444 15.11 -15.22 28.12
CA ASP A 444 13.65 -15.41 27.92
C ASP A 444 13.14 -15.56 26.47
N ILE A 445 13.95 -15.38 25.41
CA ILE A 445 13.47 -15.60 24.02
C ILE A 445 13.83 -17.01 23.56
N ALA A 446 13.13 -18.02 24.10
CA ALA A 446 13.29 -19.44 23.78
C ALA A 446 12.66 -19.84 22.41
N VAL A 447 12.67 -18.93 21.44
CA VAL A 447 12.07 -19.15 20.11
C VAL A 447 13.15 -19.03 19.06
N GLU A 448 13.37 -20.13 18.33
CA GLU A 448 14.27 -20.13 17.17
C GLU A 448 13.74 -19.17 16.10
N ARG A 449 14.65 -18.36 15.54
CA ARG A 449 14.33 -17.25 14.63
C ARG A 449 14.85 -17.55 13.24
N THR A 450 13.94 -17.66 12.27
CA THR A 450 14.22 -18.16 10.92
C THR A 450 14.61 -17.05 9.94
N GLY A 451 14.24 -15.80 10.21
CA GLY A 451 14.45 -14.68 9.28
C GLY A 451 13.58 -14.75 8.02
N THR A 452 12.47 -15.47 8.05
CA THR A 452 11.57 -15.68 6.90
C THR A 452 10.43 -14.65 6.79
N GLY A 453 10.28 -13.78 7.79
CA GLY A 453 9.24 -12.74 7.80
C GLY A 453 9.83 -11.33 7.91
N PRO A 454 9.17 -10.41 8.63
CA PRO A 454 9.65 -9.04 8.74
C PRO A 454 10.99 -8.99 9.48
N LYS A 455 11.72 -7.90 9.28
CA LYS A 455 13.00 -7.68 9.93
C LYS A 455 12.85 -7.13 11.35
N ALA A 456 11.80 -6.37 11.63
CA ALA A 456 11.53 -5.86 12.97
C ALA A 456 10.02 -5.70 13.23
N LEU A 457 9.66 -5.65 14.52
CA LEU A 457 8.29 -5.41 14.99
C LEU A 457 8.25 -4.19 15.93
N ILE A 458 7.18 -3.42 15.82
CA ILE A 458 6.76 -2.47 16.86
C ILE A 458 5.40 -2.93 17.37
N TRP A 459 5.29 -3.22 18.66
CA TRP A 459 4.16 -3.95 19.24
C TRP A 459 3.56 -3.18 20.42
N ILE A 460 2.28 -2.83 20.33
CA ILE A 460 1.52 -2.28 21.46
C ILE A 460 0.90 -3.41 22.27
N THR A 461 1.10 -3.38 23.58
CA THR A 461 0.40 -4.26 24.52
C THR A 461 0.19 -3.60 25.87
N HIS A 462 -0.91 -3.97 26.54
CA HIS A 462 -1.20 -3.61 27.92
C HIS A 462 -0.76 -4.67 28.93
N GLU A 463 -0.37 -5.87 28.48
CA GLU A 463 0.01 -6.96 29.36
C GLU A 463 1.53 -6.99 29.57
N ALA A 464 1.97 -6.74 30.80
CA ALA A 464 3.40 -6.76 31.14
C ALA A 464 4.07 -8.11 30.90
N ALA A 465 3.34 -9.21 31.10
CA ALA A 465 3.82 -10.55 30.83
C ALA A 465 4.01 -10.79 29.33
N GLN A 466 3.06 -10.37 28.47
CA GLN A 466 3.22 -10.41 27.02
C GLN A 466 4.45 -9.61 26.55
N ALA A 467 4.60 -8.38 27.06
CA ALA A 467 5.76 -7.54 26.72
C ALA A 467 7.10 -8.23 27.02
N LYS A 468 7.19 -8.97 28.14
CA LYS A 468 8.39 -9.74 28.48
C LYS A 468 8.60 -10.96 27.59
N ARG A 469 7.51 -11.63 27.15
CA ARG A 469 7.57 -12.81 26.29
C ARG A 469 8.06 -12.50 24.88
N VAL A 470 7.59 -11.39 24.30
CA VAL A 470 7.82 -11.09 22.87
C VAL A 470 8.81 -9.95 22.65
N GLY A 471 8.96 -9.04 23.62
CA GLY A 471 9.75 -7.82 23.47
C GLY A 471 11.25 -8.05 23.62
N THR A 472 12.03 -7.44 22.74
CA THR A 472 13.49 -7.28 22.94
C THR A 472 13.80 -6.00 23.71
N ARG A 473 12.95 -4.98 23.56
CA ARG A 473 13.06 -3.67 24.21
C ARG A 473 11.68 -3.13 24.49
N THR A 474 11.52 -2.38 25.58
CA THR A 474 10.25 -1.71 25.94
C THR A 474 10.47 -0.22 26.05
N ILE A 475 9.49 0.56 25.58
CA ILE A 475 9.44 2.01 25.66
C ILE A 475 8.10 2.41 26.25
N ASP A 476 8.13 3.30 27.24
CA ASP A 476 6.94 3.87 27.86
C ASP A 476 6.64 5.25 27.29
N ILE A 477 5.45 5.41 26.70
CA ILE A 477 4.94 6.70 26.26
C ILE A 477 4.11 7.29 27.39
N THR A 478 4.67 8.33 28.02
CA THR A 478 3.97 9.13 29.04
C THR A 478 3.33 10.35 28.40
N THR A 479 2.05 10.59 28.66
CA THR A 479 1.40 11.86 28.35
C THR A 479 2.01 12.92 29.26
N ARG A 480 2.85 13.84 28.74
CA ARG A 480 3.18 15.05 29.51
C ARG A 480 1.93 15.92 29.54
N LEU A 481 1.34 16.08 30.73
CA LEU A 481 0.24 17.00 31.02
C LEU A 481 0.63 18.45 30.78
#